data_AF-A0A1H3FA61-F1
#
_entry.id   AF-A0A1H3FA61-F1
#
_cell.length_a   1.000
_cell.length_b   1.000
_cell.length_c   1.000
_cell.angle_alpha   90.00
_cell.angle_beta   90.00
_cell.angle_gamma   90.00
#
_symmetry.space_group_name_H-M   'P 1'
#
loop_
_entity.id
_entity.type
_entity.pdbx_description
1 polymer ?
#
loop_
_entity_poly.entity_id
_entity_poly.type
_entity_poly.pdbx_seq_one_letter_code
_entity_poly.pdbx_strand_id
1 'polypeptide(L)' 'MIKLTIGERLRLTDINTYNRLIKLFKTEIDKPRRIDLGDSVENLMKHDSHKRVRGALRQIKWE' A
#
# COMPACT_ATOMS: atom_id res chain seq x y z
N MET A 1 12.02 3.44 -31.41
CA MET A 1 10.80 3.98 -30.79
C MET A 1 10.87 3.74 -29.28
N ILE A 2 11.16 4.78 -28.48
CA ILE A 2 11.25 4.65 -27.02
C ILE A 2 9.83 4.40 -26.51
N LYS A 3 9.56 3.21 -25.97
CA LYS A 3 8.27 2.90 -25.34
C LYS A 3 8.24 3.53 -23.96
N LEU A 4 7.76 4.77 -23.89
CA LEU A 4 7.38 5.38 -22.62
C LEU A 4 6.16 4.66 -22.06
N THR A 5 6.24 4.30 -20.78
CA THR A 5 5.12 3.76 -20.03
C THR A 5 3.97 4.78 -19.98
N ILE A 6 2.75 4.29 -19.72
CA ILE A 6 1.56 5.16 -19.62
C ILE A 6 1.79 6.26 -18.56
N GLY A 7 2.46 5.92 -17.44
CA GLY A 7 2.80 6.87 -16.39
C GLY A 7 3.78 7.96 -16.84
N GLU A 8 4.84 7.61 -17.57
CA GLU A 8 5.80 8.59 -18.08
C GLU A 8 5.20 9.51 -19.13
N ARG A 9 4.32 8.96 -19.99
CA ARG A 9 3.55 9.78 -20.95
C ARG A 9 2.66 10.78 -20.22
N LEU A 10 1.86 10.32 -19.25
CA LEU A 10 1.00 11.17 -18.43
C LEU A 10 1.81 12.26 -17.71
N ARG A 11 2.98 11.92 -17.17
CA ARG A 11 3.85 12.89 -16.48
C ARG A 11 4.33 14.01 -17.40
N LEU A 12 4.64 13.70 -18.66
CA LEU A 12 5.10 14.67 -19.66
C LEU A 12 3.95 15.50 -20.24
N THR A 13 2.78 14.90 -20.47
CA THR A 13 1.65 15.56 -21.12
C THR A 13 0.72 16.29 -20.16
N ASP A 14 0.52 15.76 -18.95
CA ASP A 14 -0.39 16.32 -17.94
C ASP A 14 0.08 15.97 -16.52
N ILE A 15 0.98 16.80 -16.02
CA ILE A 15 1.56 16.67 -14.68
C ILE A 15 0.51 16.78 -13.56
N ASN A 16 -0.58 17.53 -13.78
CA ASN A 16 -1.62 17.72 -12.78
C ASN A 16 -2.43 16.44 -12.58
N THR A 17 -2.83 15.79 -13.68
CA THR A 17 -3.52 14.50 -13.65
C THR A 17 -2.61 13.42 -13.07
N TYR A 18 -1.34 13.38 -13.47
CA TYR A 18 -0.34 12.47 -12.88
C TYR A 18 -0.26 12.64 -11.35
N ASN A 19 -0.10 13.88 -10.85
CA ASN A 19 0.00 14.15 -9.41
C ASN A 19 -1.28 13.80 -8.65
N ARG A 20 -2.46 14.04 -9.23
CA ARG A 20 -3.75 13.64 -8.66
C ARG A 20 -3.86 12.13 -8.54
N LEU A 21 -3.52 11.39 -9.60
CA LEU A 21 -3.55 9.93 -9.60
C LEU A 21 -2.59 9.36 -8.56
N ILE A 22 -1.33 9.83 -8.54
CA ILE A 22 -0.36 9.41 -7.53
C ILE A 22 -0.86 9.70 -6.12
N LYS A 23 -1.50 10.85 -5.89
CA LYS A 23 -2.05 11.21 -4.58
C LYS A 23 -3.25 10.35 -4.18
N LEU A 24 -4.14 10.02 -5.12
CA LEU A 24 -5.32 9.18 -4.91
C LEU A 24 -4.92 7.74 -4.54
N PHE A 25 -3.91 7.19 -5.20
CA PHE A 25 -3.44 5.83 -4.97
C PHE A 25 -2.28 5.73 -3.97
N LYS A 26 -1.82 6.87 -3.40
CA LYS A 26 -0.73 6.90 -2.42
C LYS A 26 -1.07 6.15 -1.12
N THR A 27 -2.35 6.14 -0.76
CA THR A 27 -2.85 5.58 0.51
C THR A 27 -2.94 4.06 0.53
N GLU A 28 -2.96 3.37 -0.62
CA GLU A 28 -3.03 1.90 -0.67
C GLU A 28 -1.65 1.22 -0.77
N ILE A 29 -0.59 1.99 -1.02
CA ILE A 29 0.79 1.47 -1.23
C ILE A 29 1.63 1.50 0.06
N ASP A 30 1.16 2.13 1.13
CA ASP A 30 1.94 2.38 2.35
C ASP A 30 2.24 1.15 3.23
N LYS A 31 1.94 -0.06 2.75
CA LYS A 31 2.74 -1.28 2.94
C LYS A 31 2.13 -2.39 2.10
N PRO A 32 2.81 -2.92 1.06
CA PRO A 32 2.65 -4.34 0.79
C PRO A 32 3.08 -5.05 2.07
N ARG A 33 2.11 -5.51 2.86
CA ARG A 33 2.41 -6.52 3.89
C ARG A 33 2.84 -7.71 3.08
N ARG A 34 4.10 -8.07 3.22
CA ARG A 34 4.70 -9.23 2.56
C ARG A 34 4.06 -10.46 3.20
N ILE A 35 2.85 -10.79 2.76
CA ILE A 35 2.15 -12.02 3.10
C ILE A 35 2.53 -12.96 1.96
N ASP A 36 3.59 -13.74 2.18
CA ASP A 36 4.00 -14.74 1.21
C ASP A 36 3.01 -15.92 1.30
N LEU A 37 2.50 -16.38 0.15
CA LEU A 37 1.60 -17.53 0.09
C LEU A 37 2.35 -18.78 0.58
N GLY A 38 1.81 -19.45 1.60
CA GLY A 38 2.44 -20.63 2.22
C GLY A 38 3.19 -20.35 3.52
N ASP A 39 3.08 -19.15 4.09
CA ASP A 39 3.59 -18.85 5.44
C ASP A 39 2.81 -19.60 6.55
N SER A 40 3.39 -19.72 7.75
CA SER A 40 2.78 -20.44 8.87
C SER A 40 1.49 -19.77 9.35
N VAL A 41 0.58 -20.55 9.94
CA VAL A 41 -0.71 -20.06 10.45
C VAL A 41 -0.49 -18.94 11.48
N GLU A 42 0.53 -19.06 12.32
CA GLU A 42 0.91 -18.06 13.31
C GLU A 42 1.31 -16.73 12.65
N ASN A 43 2.06 -16.76 11.55
CA ASN A 43 2.47 -15.56 10.82
C ASN A 43 1.31 -14.91 10.05
N LEU A 44 0.37 -15.71 9.51
CA LEU A 44 -0.87 -15.19 8.93
C LEU A 44 -1.72 -14.49 9.99
N MET A 45 -1.89 -15.09 11.16
CA MET A 45 -2.62 -14.49 12.29
C MET A 45 -1.97 -13.21 12.84
N LYS A 46 -0.66 -13.01 12.62
CA LYS A 46 0.01 -11.75 13.00
C LYS A 46 -0.49 -10.53 12.22
N HIS A 47 -1.04 -10.73 11.03
CA HIS A 47 -1.53 -9.62 10.21
C HIS A 47 -2.93 -9.13 10.62
N ASP A 48 -3.71 -9.95 11.31
CA ASP A 48 -5.10 -9.65 11.69
C ASP A 48 -5.26 -9.14 13.13
N SER A 49 -4.16 -8.97 13.88
CA SER A 49 -4.25 -8.51 15.26
C SER A 49 -4.61 -7.02 15.37
N HIS A 50 -5.85 -6.76 15.77
CA HIS A 50 -6.32 -5.44 16.18
C HIS A 50 -6.47 -5.39 17.71
N LYS A 51 -5.99 -4.32 18.34
CA LYS A 51 -6.18 -4.05 19.76
C LYS A 51 -6.68 -2.64 19.96
N ARG A 52 -7.52 -2.43 20.98
CA ARG A 52 -7.91 -1.09 21.39
C ARG A 52 -6.74 -0.44 22.13
N VAL A 53 -6.15 0.59 21.53
CA VAL A 53 -5.09 1.41 22.13
C VAL A 53 -5.68 2.80 22.38
N ARG A 54 -5.74 3.22 23.65
CA ARG A 54 -6.35 4.49 24.08
C ARG A 54 -7.79 4.67 23.57
N GLY A 55 -8.59 3.61 23.60
CA GLY A 55 -10.00 3.61 23.19
C GLY A 55 -10.25 3.41 21.69
N ALA A 56 -9.25 3.57 20.83
CA ALA A 56 -9.39 3.36 19.38
C ALA A 56 -8.90 1.97 18.96
N LEU A 57 -9.63 1.29 18.07
CA LEU A 57 -9.17 0.04 17.47
C LEU A 57 -7.99 0.35 16.54
N ARG A 58 -6.84 -0.25 16.81
CA ARG A 58 -5.63 -0.09 15.99
C ARG A 58 -5.06 -1.45 15.67
N GLN A 59 -4.57 -1.60 14.45
CA GLN A 59 -3.74 -2.75 14.14
C GLN A 59 -2.39 -2.61 14.84
N ILE A 60 -2.01 -3.64 15.58
CA ILE A 60 -0.72 -3.74 16.25
C ILE A 60 0.14 -4.77 15.53
N LYS A 61 1.45 -4.51 15.48
CA LYS A 61 2.43 -5.57 15.23
C LYS A 61 2.55 -6.38 16.52
N TRP A 62 2.65 -7.69 16.40
CA TRP A 62 3.09 -8.52 17.52
C TRP A 62 4.52 -8.13 17.90
N GLU A 63 4.77 -7.93 19.19
CA GLU A 63 6.12 -7.78 19.77
C GLU A 63 6.83 -9.13 19.83
#